data_AF-A0AA43CK44-F1
#
_entry.id   AF-A0AA43CK44-F1
#
_cell.length_a   1.000
_cell.length_b   1.000
_cell.length_c   1.000
_cell.angle_alpha   90.00
_cell.angle_beta   90.00
_cell.angle_gamma   90.00
#
_symmetry.space_group_name_H-M   'P 1'
#
loop_
_entity.id
_entity.type
_entity.pdbx_description
1 polymer ?
#
loop_
_entity_poly.entity_id
_entity_poly.type
_entity_poly.pdbx_seq_one_letter_code
_entity_poly.pdbx_strand_id
1 'polypeptide(L)'
;FGNSPVRYWLHTNMLTLNGKKMAKSTGNNILPNEIFSGENAILSKPYSPSAVRFFMMQAHYSSILDLSDDALSASEKGYTKLMDAMNQLAALPTGTTTTFDIASWKQECYGAMNDDFNTPVLIAQLFEAVKQVNLINDGQASITESDKEELIKSMSIFVYDILGLENSKSLDQHADTLSGLVDLLIEMRNTARANKDFATSDKIRDDLANLGVLLKDGKDGTSFSLK
;
A
#
# COMPACT_ATOMS: atom_id res chain seq x y z
N PHE A 1 33.01 19.98 -33.34
CA PHE A 1 33.59 18.63 -33.11
C PHE A 1 34.60 18.74 -31.98
N GLY A 2 34.58 17.83 -30.99
CA GLY A 2 35.52 17.87 -29.85
C GLY A 2 34.89 17.84 -28.44
N ASN A 3 33.56 17.84 -28.32
CA ASN A 3 32.89 17.63 -27.03
C ASN A 3 32.25 16.24 -27.01
N SER A 4 32.38 15.53 -25.88
CA SER A 4 31.68 14.25 -25.69
C SER A 4 30.17 14.48 -25.73
N PRO A 5 29.40 13.71 -26.53
CA PRO A 5 27.97 13.94 -26.71
C PRO A 5 27.16 13.69 -25.42
N VAL A 6 27.67 12.84 -24.53
CA VAL A 6 27.01 12.48 -23.26
C VAL A 6 28.06 12.18 -22.20
N ARG A 7 27.73 12.43 -20.93
CA ARG A 7 28.59 12.10 -19.77
C ARG A 7 28.26 10.73 -19.15
N TYR A 8 26.98 10.37 -19.12
CA TYR A 8 26.51 9.12 -18.52
C TYR A 8 25.43 8.50 -19.40
N TRP A 9 25.48 7.17 -19.50
CA TRP A 9 24.45 6.34 -20.12
C TRP A 9 23.95 5.35 -19.08
N LEU A 10 22.67 5.42 -18.75
CA LEU A 10 22.03 4.48 -17.84
C LEU A 10 21.20 3.51 -18.67
N HIS A 11 21.42 2.21 -18.46
CA HIS A 11 20.67 1.15 -19.12
C HIS A 11 19.98 0.31 -18.06
N THR A 12 18.67 0.19 -18.16
CA THR A 12 17.90 -0.75 -17.35
C THR A 12 18.04 -2.15 -17.92
N ASN A 13 17.96 -3.16 -17.06
CA ASN A 13 18.01 -4.55 -17.49
C ASN A 13 16.60 -5.06 -17.84
N MET A 14 16.52 -6.32 -18.27
CA MET A 14 15.30 -6.92 -18.79
C MET A 14 14.35 -7.36 -17.67
N LEU A 15 13.06 -7.17 -17.93
CA LEU A 15 11.98 -7.81 -17.20
C LEU A 15 11.69 -9.18 -17.84
N THR A 16 11.65 -10.24 -17.03
CA THR A 16 11.21 -11.57 -17.44
C THR A 16 9.83 -11.87 -16.87
N LEU A 17 9.15 -12.84 -17.47
CA LEU A 17 7.84 -13.32 -17.04
C LEU A 17 7.93 -14.82 -16.83
N ASN A 18 7.73 -15.27 -15.59
CA ASN A 18 7.83 -16.67 -15.18
C ASN A 18 9.13 -17.35 -15.69
N GLY A 19 10.27 -16.68 -15.47
CA GLY A 19 11.61 -17.13 -15.85
C GLY A 19 11.94 -17.06 -17.33
N LYS A 20 11.04 -16.53 -18.18
CA LYS A 20 11.25 -16.42 -19.63
C LYS A 20 11.26 -14.96 -20.07
N LYS A 21 12.08 -14.65 -21.08
CA LYS A 21 12.10 -13.30 -21.69
C LYS A 21 10.70 -12.93 -22.18
N MET A 22 10.28 -11.70 -21.88
CA MET A 22 9.03 -11.18 -22.41
C MET A 22 9.16 -10.93 -23.93
N ALA A 23 8.25 -11.51 -24.72
CA ALA A 23 8.20 -11.30 -26.16
C ALA A 23 6.77 -11.46 -26.68
N LYS A 24 6.34 -10.51 -27.53
CA LYS A 24 5.04 -10.61 -28.21
C LYS A 24 4.94 -11.85 -29.10
N SER A 25 6.04 -12.23 -29.75
CA SER A 25 6.09 -13.38 -30.67
C SER A 25 5.90 -14.74 -29.98
N THR A 26 6.22 -14.86 -28.69
CA THR A 26 6.06 -16.11 -27.92
C THR A 26 4.75 -16.14 -27.14
N GLY A 27 3.95 -15.08 -27.20
CA GLY A 27 2.77 -14.89 -26.33
C GLY A 27 3.12 -14.61 -24.87
N ASN A 28 4.40 -14.65 -24.48
CA ASN A 28 4.86 -14.40 -23.11
C ASN A 28 5.01 -12.89 -22.88
N ASN A 29 3.90 -12.18 -22.78
CA ASN A 29 3.86 -10.76 -22.45
C ASN A 29 2.60 -10.46 -21.65
N ILE A 30 2.64 -9.36 -20.90
CA ILE A 30 1.50 -8.85 -20.15
C ILE A 30 1.54 -7.32 -20.26
N LEU A 31 0.41 -6.71 -20.55
CA LEU A 31 0.29 -5.26 -20.63
C LEU A 31 0.06 -4.67 -19.24
N PRO A 32 0.53 -3.44 -18.95
CA PRO A 32 0.30 -2.80 -17.66
C PRO A 32 -1.19 -2.78 -17.24
N ASN A 33 -2.10 -2.47 -18.17
CA ASN A 33 -3.54 -2.46 -17.89
C ASN A 33 -4.08 -3.85 -17.52
N GLU A 34 -3.52 -4.91 -18.09
CA GLU A 34 -3.90 -6.29 -17.76
C GLU A 34 -3.44 -6.68 -16.35
N ILE A 35 -2.30 -6.14 -15.89
CA ILE A 35 -1.84 -6.31 -14.50
C ILE A 35 -2.81 -5.63 -13.53
N PHE A 36 -3.26 -4.42 -13.88
CA PHE A 36 -4.12 -3.62 -12.99
C PHE A 36 -5.57 -4.07 -12.97
N SER A 37 -6.10 -4.53 -14.10
CA SER A 37 -7.47 -5.06 -14.21
C SER A 37 -7.59 -6.53 -13.81
N GLY A 38 -6.50 -7.30 -13.90
CA GLY A 38 -6.54 -8.75 -13.76
C GLY A 38 -7.11 -9.47 -14.99
N GLU A 39 -7.38 -8.77 -16.10
CA GLU A 39 -7.90 -9.35 -17.35
C GLU A 39 -6.80 -10.09 -18.14
N ASN A 40 -6.17 -11.09 -17.53
CA ASN A 40 -5.16 -11.94 -18.17
C ASN A 40 -5.15 -13.35 -17.55
N ALA A 41 -4.49 -14.29 -18.23
CA ALA A 41 -4.39 -15.68 -17.79
C ALA A 41 -3.14 -15.98 -16.93
N ILE A 42 -2.31 -14.98 -16.65
CA ILE A 42 -0.99 -15.15 -16.02
C ILE A 42 -1.04 -14.86 -14.52
N LEU A 43 -1.79 -13.84 -14.13
CA LEU A 43 -1.93 -13.38 -12.75
C LEU A 43 -3.26 -13.88 -12.17
N SER A 44 -3.26 -14.20 -10.88
CA SER A 44 -4.46 -14.73 -10.21
C SER A 44 -5.48 -13.65 -9.85
N LYS A 45 -5.05 -12.37 -9.83
CA LYS A 45 -5.86 -11.22 -9.45
C LYS A 45 -5.29 -9.91 -10.01
N PRO A 46 -6.05 -8.80 -9.99
CA PRO A 46 -5.50 -7.47 -10.22
C PRO A 46 -4.49 -7.06 -9.13
N TYR A 47 -3.51 -6.25 -9.51
CA TYR A 47 -2.55 -5.62 -8.61
C TYR A 47 -2.57 -4.10 -8.73
N SER A 48 -2.49 -3.38 -7.61
CA SER A 48 -2.50 -1.91 -7.65
C SER A 48 -1.23 -1.35 -8.31
N PRO A 49 -1.30 -0.20 -9.00
CA PRO A 49 -0.13 0.43 -9.60
C PRO A 49 1.01 0.67 -8.59
N SER A 50 0.70 1.06 -7.35
CA SER A 50 1.70 1.27 -6.30
C SER A 50 2.36 -0.04 -5.84
N ALA A 51 1.62 -1.15 -5.76
CA ALA A 51 2.19 -2.45 -5.42
C ALA A 51 3.12 -2.98 -6.52
N VAL A 52 2.74 -2.78 -7.79
CA VAL A 52 3.58 -3.11 -8.96
C VAL A 52 4.82 -2.20 -9.00
N ARG A 53 4.67 -0.90 -8.69
CA ARG A 53 5.82 0.02 -8.58
C ARG A 53 6.78 -0.39 -7.48
N PHE A 54 6.26 -0.73 -6.30
CA PHE A 54 7.07 -1.25 -5.19
C PHE A 54 7.81 -2.54 -5.58
N PHE A 55 7.15 -3.45 -6.30
CA PHE A 55 7.77 -4.66 -6.85
C PHE A 55 8.97 -4.33 -7.73
N MET A 56 8.82 -3.39 -8.67
CA MET A 56 9.92 -2.99 -9.56
C MET A 56 11.13 -2.43 -8.81
N MET A 57 10.92 -1.86 -7.62
CA MET A 57 11.98 -1.25 -6.81
C MET A 57 12.70 -2.25 -5.88
N GLN A 58 12.19 -3.47 -5.75
CA GLN A 58 12.85 -4.54 -4.98
C GLN A 58 14.08 -5.13 -5.68
N ALA A 59 14.26 -4.84 -6.97
CA ALA A 59 15.48 -5.14 -7.71
C ALA A 59 16.18 -3.85 -8.15
N HIS A 60 17.50 -3.89 -8.21
CA HIS A 60 18.29 -2.81 -8.78
C HIS A 60 17.92 -2.62 -10.25
N TYR A 61 17.91 -1.39 -10.75
CA TYR A 61 17.44 -1.10 -12.13
C TYR A 61 18.28 -1.82 -13.21
N SER A 62 19.53 -2.17 -12.89
CA SER A 62 20.44 -2.91 -13.76
C SER A 62 20.41 -4.43 -13.56
N SER A 63 19.53 -4.95 -12.70
CA SER A 63 19.34 -6.38 -12.46
C SER A 63 18.15 -6.93 -13.24
N ILE A 64 18.20 -8.21 -13.60
CA ILE A 64 17.03 -8.91 -14.16
C ILE A 64 15.97 -9.03 -13.07
N LEU A 65 14.74 -8.65 -13.40
CA LEU A 65 13.59 -8.78 -12.52
C LEU A 65 12.61 -9.78 -13.16
N ASP A 66 12.22 -10.81 -12.41
CA ASP A 66 11.25 -11.80 -12.86
C ASP A 66 9.87 -11.51 -12.30
N LEU A 67 8.95 -11.16 -13.19
CA LEU A 67 7.54 -10.95 -12.87
C LEU A 67 6.83 -12.30 -12.87
N SER A 68 6.25 -12.65 -11.72
CA SER A 68 5.38 -13.80 -11.54
C SER A 68 4.25 -13.43 -10.58
N ASP A 69 3.18 -14.22 -10.58
CA ASP A 69 2.06 -14.00 -9.66
C ASP A 69 2.51 -14.10 -8.20
N ASP A 70 3.35 -15.10 -7.88
CA ASP A 70 3.92 -15.27 -6.53
C ASP A 70 4.77 -14.06 -6.11
N ALA A 71 5.59 -13.53 -7.02
CA ALA A 71 6.46 -12.39 -6.74
C ALA A 71 5.67 -11.10 -6.53
N LEU A 72 4.63 -10.85 -7.35
CA LEU A 72 3.74 -9.72 -7.17
C LEU A 72 2.91 -9.83 -5.89
N SER A 73 2.39 -11.02 -5.58
CA SER A 73 1.66 -11.30 -4.33
C SER A 73 2.54 -11.09 -3.09
N ALA A 74 3.79 -11.53 -3.12
CA ALA A 74 4.75 -11.27 -2.05
C ALA A 74 5.07 -9.78 -1.91
N SER A 75 5.27 -9.09 -3.04
CA SER A 75 5.54 -7.66 -3.06
C SER A 75 4.37 -6.85 -2.50
N GLU A 76 3.13 -7.18 -2.86
CA GLU A 76 1.93 -6.51 -2.37
C GLU A 76 1.80 -6.62 -0.84
N LYS A 77 2.14 -7.78 -0.26
CA LYS A 77 2.21 -7.94 1.21
C LYS A 77 3.28 -7.04 1.83
N GLY A 78 4.45 -6.97 1.21
CA GLY A 78 5.53 -6.07 1.65
C GLY A 78 5.11 -4.60 1.59
N TYR A 79 4.54 -4.18 0.47
CA TYR A 79 4.00 -2.84 0.26
C TYR A 79 2.94 -2.51 1.32
N THR A 80 2.00 -3.42 1.56
CA THR A 80 0.95 -3.26 2.55
C THR A 80 1.53 -3.03 3.94
N LYS A 81 2.53 -3.84 4.33
CA LYS A 81 3.21 -3.70 5.63
C LYS A 81 3.94 -2.36 5.77
N LEU A 82 4.55 -1.87 4.70
CA LEU A 82 5.18 -0.55 4.68
C LEU A 82 4.14 0.56 4.85
N MET A 83 3.03 0.50 4.11
CA MET A 83 1.95 1.50 4.22
C MET A 83 1.27 1.48 5.60
N ASP A 84 1.10 0.31 6.20
CA ASP A 84 0.52 0.20 7.54
C ASP A 84 1.41 0.89 8.59
N ALA A 85 2.74 0.72 8.51
CA ALA A 85 3.67 1.46 9.35
C ALA A 85 3.59 2.96 9.09
N MET A 86 3.50 3.39 7.82
CA MET A 86 3.33 4.81 7.47
C MET A 86 2.07 5.42 8.12
N ASN A 87 0.96 4.68 8.15
CA ASN A 87 -0.29 5.11 8.79
C ASN A 87 -0.16 5.21 10.31
N GLN A 88 0.63 4.34 10.92
CA GLN A 88 0.83 4.31 12.37
C GLN A 88 1.76 5.43 12.88
N LEU A 89 2.67 5.94 12.04
CA LEU A 89 3.69 6.91 12.44
C LEU A 89 3.12 8.11 13.22
N ALA A 90 2.01 8.70 12.75
CA ALA A 90 1.40 9.85 13.41
C ALA A 90 0.83 9.51 14.80
N ALA A 91 0.35 8.28 15.00
CA ALA A 91 -0.27 7.81 16.24
C ALA A 91 0.73 7.20 17.24
N LEU A 92 2.03 7.12 16.91
CA LEU A 92 3.03 6.53 17.80
C LEU A 92 3.07 7.25 19.16
N PRO A 93 3.13 6.48 20.27
CA PRO A 93 3.33 7.06 21.59
C PRO A 93 4.73 7.67 21.70
N THR A 94 4.84 8.81 22.37
CA THR A 94 6.11 9.49 22.60
C THR A 94 6.55 9.38 24.05
N GLY A 95 7.87 9.33 24.25
CA GLY A 95 8.53 9.23 25.54
C GLY A 95 9.64 10.27 25.70
N THR A 96 10.48 10.09 26.72
CA THR A 96 11.58 11.03 27.03
C THR A 96 12.91 10.68 26.35
N THR A 97 13.03 9.48 25.81
CA THR A 97 14.23 8.96 25.16
C THR A 97 13.91 8.34 23.81
N THR A 98 14.89 8.26 22.94
CA THR A 98 14.79 7.54 21.65
C THR A 98 15.73 6.35 21.64
N THR A 99 15.21 5.17 21.31
CA THR A 99 16.00 3.92 21.24
C THR A 99 16.53 3.63 19.83
N PHE A 100 16.09 4.38 18.83
CA PHE A 100 16.44 4.20 17.43
C PHE A 100 17.23 5.40 16.90
N ASP A 101 18.43 5.18 16.35
CA ASP A 101 19.25 6.25 15.78
C ASP A 101 18.73 6.67 14.40
N ILE A 102 17.80 7.63 14.41
CA ILE A 102 17.14 8.15 13.19
C ILE A 102 18.15 8.89 12.31
N ALA A 103 19.13 9.56 12.89
CA ALA A 103 20.13 10.29 12.14
C ALA A 103 21.01 9.32 11.32
N SER A 104 21.50 8.26 11.96
CA SER A 104 22.26 7.21 11.28
C SER A 104 21.42 6.51 10.21
N TRP A 105 20.20 6.07 10.56
CA TRP A 105 19.28 5.43 9.61
C TRP A 105 19.00 6.30 8.37
N LYS A 106 18.79 7.60 8.57
CA LYS A 106 18.57 8.55 7.47
C LYS A 106 19.79 8.66 6.56
N GLN A 107 21.01 8.67 7.13
CA GLN A 107 22.24 8.64 6.33
C GLN A 107 22.39 7.34 5.55
N GLU A 108 22.02 6.19 6.13
CA GLU A 108 22.02 4.91 5.42
C GLU A 108 21.03 4.89 4.25
N CYS A 109 19.84 5.49 4.42
CA CYS A 109 18.86 5.64 3.33
C CYS A 109 19.39 6.50 2.18
N TYR A 110 20.02 7.65 2.48
CA TYR A 110 20.66 8.47 1.44
C TYR A 110 21.87 7.76 0.83
N GLY A 111 22.65 7.03 1.63
CA GLY A 111 23.76 6.22 1.17
C GLY A 111 23.33 5.20 0.12
N ALA A 112 22.22 4.51 0.36
CA ALA A 112 21.62 3.58 -0.60
C ALA A 112 21.24 4.27 -1.92
N MET A 113 20.63 5.46 -1.86
CA MET A 113 20.25 6.17 -3.09
C MET A 113 21.43 6.79 -3.83
N ASN A 114 22.48 7.19 -3.12
CA ASN A 114 23.71 7.72 -3.71
C ASN A 114 24.61 6.63 -4.31
N ASP A 115 24.41 5.38 -3.89
CA ASP A 115 25.03 4.19 -4.49
C ASP A 115 24.20 3.73 -5.70
N ASP A 116 24.35 4.40 -6.84
CA ASP A 116 23.69 4.05 -8.13
C ASP A 116 22.17 3.79 -8.02
N PHE A 117 21.45 4.58 -7.21
CA PHE A 117 19.99 4.43 -7.01
C PHE A 117 19.59 3.03 -6.48
N ASN A 118 20.32 2.51 -5.50
CA ASN A 118 20.10 1.18 -4.92
C ASN A 118 18.81 1.09 -4.07
N THR A 119 17.67 1.03 -4.76
CA THR A 119 16.35 0.90 -4.14
C THR A 119 16.16 -0.38 -3.32
N PRO A 120 16.75 -1.55 -3.64
CA PRO A 120 16.65 -2.72 -2.76
C PRO A 120 17.23 -2.47 -1.36
N VAL A 121 18.38 -1.79 -1.29
CA VAL A 121 19.00 -1.44 0.00
C VAL A 121 18.17 -0.37 0.72
N LEU A 122 17.65 0.64 0.00
CA LEU A 122 16.73 1.61 0.60
C LEU A 122 15.49 0.91 1.19
N ILE A 123 14.88 -0.02 0.47
CA ILE A 123 13.72 -0.79 0.95
C ILE A 123 14.06 -1.58 2.20
N ALA A 124 15.24 -2.22 2.26
CA ALA A 124 15.70 -2.91 3.47
C ALA A 124 15.77 -1.95 4.67
N GLN A 125 16.30 -0.74 4.48
CA GLN A 125 16.36 0.29 5.52
C GLN A 125 14.98 0.80 5.93
N LEU A 126 14.05 0.96 4.98
CA LEU A 126 12.66 1.28 5.29
C LEU A 126 12.02 0.18 6.15
N PHE A 127 12.33 -1.10 5.92
CA PHE A 127 11.81 -2.18 6.76
C PHE A 127 12.45 -2.27 8.15
N GLU A 128 13.70 -1.81 8.32
CA GLU A 128 14.23 -1.64 9.67
C GLU A 128 13.46 -0.54 10.41
N ALA A 129 13.14 0.60 9.76
CA ALA A 129 12.27 1.60 10.35
C ALA A 129 10.87 1.05 10.67
N VAL A 130 10.24 0.28 9.76
CA VAL A 130 8.95 -0.40 10.01
C VAL A 130 9.03 -1.27 11.27
N LYS A 131 10.11 -2.03 11.47
CA LYS A 131 10.30 -2.83 12.67
C LYS A 131 10.38 -1.96 13.92
N GLN A 132 11.10 -0.84 13.88
CA GLN A 132 11.18 0.10 15.00
C GLN A 132 9.83 0.75 15.32
N VAL A 133 9.05 1.15 14.30
CA VAL A 133 7.68 1.65 14.45
C VAL A 133 6.82 0.66 15.23
N ASN A 134 6.87 -0.63 14.87
CA ASN A 134 6.12 -1.66 15.58
C ASN A 134 6.60 -1.84 17.03
N LEU A 135 7.91 -1.85 17.28
CA LEU A 135 8.45 -1.96 18.64
C LEU A 135 8.05 -0.78 19.53
N ILE A 136 8.01 0.44 18.98
CA ILE A 136 7.55 1.64 19.70
C ILE A 136 6.06 1.54 20.01
N ASN A 137 5.26 1.13 19.02
CA ASN A 137 3.82 0.96 19.18
C ASN A 137 3.49 -0.10 20.26
N ASP A 138 4.29 -1.17 20.34
CA ASP A 138 4.15 -2.24 21.32
C ASP A 138 4.76 -1.90 22.70
N GLY A 139 5.32 -0.69 22.87
CA GLY A 139 5.94 -0.23 24.12
C GLY A 139 7.28 -0.90 24.46
N GLN A 140 7.91 -1.59 23.51
CA GLN A 140 9.22 -2.24 23.67
C GLN A 140 10.40 -1.30 23.31
N ALA A 141 10.10 -0.19 22.63
CA ALA A 141 11.02 0.86 22.25
C ALA A 141 10.40 2.23 22.57
N SER A 142 11.21 3.29 22.55
CA SER A 142 10.72 4.65 22.81
C SER A 142 11.25 5.63 21.77
N ILE A 143 10.52 6.71 21.57
CA ILE A 143 10.88 7.80 20.67
C ILE A 143 10.44 9.14 21.28
N THR A 144 11.28 10.17 21.19
CA THR A 144 10.90 11.53 21.58
C THR A 144 9.99 12.16 20.52
N GLU A 145 9.27 13.24 20.87
CA GLU A 145 8.41 13.94 19.91
C GLU A 145 9.21 14.49 18.72
N SER A 146 10.36 15.12 18.97
CA SER A 146 11.21 15.68 17.91
C SER A 146 11.73 14.60 16.97
N ASP A 147 12.09 13.43 17.50
CA ASP A 147 12.57 12.30 16.72
C ASP A 147 11.44 11.66 15.91
N LYS A 148 10.24 11.57 16.47
CA LYS A 148 9.04 11.12 15.76
C LYS A 148 8.73 12.02 14.56
N GLU A 149 8.78 13.33 14.73
CA GLU A 149 8.58 14.29 13.63
C GLU A 149 9.61 14.09 12.51
N GLU A 150 10.88 13.91 12.86
CA GLU A 150 11.96 13.68 11.88
C GLU A 150 11.82 12.33 11.18
N LEU A 151 11.38 11.28 11.88
CA LEU A 151 11.07 9.97 11.31
C LEU A 151 9.90 10.07 10.32
N ILE A 152 8.80 10.73 10.71
CA ILE A 152 7.63 10.96 9.84
C ILE A 152 8.06 11.65 8.55
N LYS A 153 8.80 12.75 8.68
CA LYS A 153 9.28 13.54 7.54
C LYS A 153 10.18 12.72 6.63
N SER A 154 11.17 12.03 7.20
CA SER A 154 12.14 11.24 6.44
C SER A 154 11.48 10.05 5.75
N MET A 155 10.64 9.28 6.46
CA MET A 155 9.87 8.19 5.86
C MET A 155 8.99 8.70 4.72
N SER A 156 8.32 9.84 4.88
CA SER A 156 7.49 10.43 3.82
C SER A 156 8.31 10.79 2.58
N ILE A 157 9.48 11.40 2.76
CA ILE A 157 10.39 11.74 1.65
C ILE A 157 10.82 10.47 0.90
N PHE A 158 11.27 9.43 1.61
CA PHE A 158 11.74 8.22 0.95
C PHE A 158 10.60 7.45 0.29
N VAL A 159 9.46 7.29 0.95
CA VAL A 159 8.34 6.48 0.47
C VAL A 159 7.55 7.18 -0.64
N TYR A 160 7.22 8.45 -0.47
CA TYR A 160 6.34 9.19 -1.38
C TYR A 160 7.12 10.01 -2.40
N ASP A 161 8.11 10.80 -1.99
CA ASP A 161 8.79 11.71 -2.92
C ASP A 161 9.85 10.99 -3.78
N ILE A 162 10.62 10.09 -3.17
CA ILE A 162 11.71 9.37 -3.86
C ILE A 162 11.17 8.11 -4.55
N LEU A 163 10.54 7.20 -3.80
CA LEU A 163 9.99 5.98 -4.38
C LEU A 163 8.68 6.21 -5.15
N GLY A 164 7.98 7.34 -4.95
CA GLY A 164 6.75 7.61 -5.69
C GLY A 164 5.65 6.60 -5.41
N LEU A 165 5.66 5.97 -4.23
CA LEU A 165 4.58 5.10 -3.80
C LEU A 165 3.38 5.98 -3.42
N GLU A 166 2.19 5.41 -3.47
CA GLU A 166 0.98 6.08 -3.00
C GLU A 166 0.34 5.17 -1.97
N ASN A 167 -0.37 5.74 -1.00
CA ASN A 167 -1.09 4.98 0.00
C ASN A 167 -2.51 4.65 -0.50
N SER A 168 -2.61 3.55 -1.25
CA SER A 168 -3.86 3.08 -1.86
C SER A 168 -4.89 2.57 -0.85
N LYS A 169 -4.48 2.27 0.40
CA LYS A 169 -5.37 1.76 1.45
C LYS A 169 -6.40 2.78 1.95
N SER A 170 -6.20 4.07 1.70
CA SER A 170 -7.08 5.09 2.25
C SER A 170 -8.49 5.11 1.65
N LEU A 171 -8.73 4.48 0.49
CA LEU A 171 -10.01 4.59 -0.23
C LEU A 171 -10.75 3.24 -0.43
N ASP A 172 -10.07 2.15 -0.82
CA ASP A 172 -10.81 0.98 -1.35
C ASP A 172 -11.11 -0.13 -0.32
N GLN A 173 -10.16 -0.50 0.56
CA GLN A 173 -10.40 -1.59 1.54
C GLN A 173 -11.38 -1.20 2.65
N HIS A 174 -11.37 0.07 3.06
CA HIS A 174 -12.37 0.58 3.98
C HIS A 174 -13.74 0.66 3.31
N ALA A 175 -13.82 1.02 2.03
CA ALA A 175 -15.09 1.07 1.31
C ALA A 175 -15.74 -0.31 1.17
N ASP A 176 -14.98 -1.35 0.79
CA ASP A 176 -15.54 -2.71 0.64
C ASP A 176 -15.93 -3.34 1.98
N THR A 177 -15.08 -3.17 3.01
CA THR A 177 -15.39 -3.68 4.37
C THR A 177 -16.57 -2.94 4.97
N LEU A 178 -16.62 -1.61 4.79
CA LEU A 178 -17.74 -0.78 5.25
C LEU A 178 -19.01 -1.12 4.48
N SER A 179 -18.93 -1.35 3.16
CA SER A 179 -20.07 -1.80 2.36
C SER A 179 -20.59 -3.14 2.86
N GLY A 180 -19.72 -4.12 3.09
CA GLY A 180 -20.11 -5.43 3.62
C GLY A 180 -20.74 -5.35 5.02
N LEU A 181 -20.24 -4.46 5.89
CA LEU A 181 -20.83 -4.19 7.20
C LEU A 181 -22.21 -3.52 7.09
N VAL A 182 -22.36 -2.56 6.16
CA VAL A 182 -23.65 -1.90 5.89
C VAL A 182 -24.65 -2.89 5.31
N ASP A 183 -24.23 -3.76 4.40
CA ASP A 183 -25.07 -4.81 3.81
C ASP A 183 -25.57 -5.79 4.88
N LEU A 184 -24.71 -6.20 5.83
CA LEU A 184 -25.11 -7.01 6.98
C LEU A 184 -26.15 -6.31 7.86
N LEU A 185 -25.98 -5.02 8.13
CA LEU A 185 -26.96 -4.23 8.90
C LEU A 185 -28.29 -4.07 8.15
N ILE A 186 -28.25 -3.93 6.81
CA ILE A 186 -29.44 -3.93 5.95
C ILE A 186 -30.16 -5.27 6.02
N GLU A 187 -29.43 -6.39 5.99
CA GLU A 187 -30.01 -7.74 6.13
C GLU A 187 -30.68 -7.93 7.49
N MET A 188 -30.02 -7.52 8.58
CA MET A 188 -30.59 -7.55 9.92
C MET A 188 -31.86 -6.70 10.02
N ARG A 189 -31.87 -5.50 9.41
CA ARG A 189 -33.05 -4.64 9.34
C ARG A 189 -34.19 -5.31 8.56
N ASN A 190 -33.91 -5.88 7.40
CA ASN A 190 -34.91 -6.56 6.58
C ASN A 190 -35.53 -7.75 7.33
N THR A 191 -34.70 -8.49 8.06
CA THR A 191 -35.14 -9.60 8.93
C THR A 191 -36.01 -9.11 10.08
N ALA A 192 -35.62 -8.02 10.76
CA ALA A 192 -36.43 -7.41 11.82
C ALA A 192 -37.80 -6.95 11.29
N ARG A 193 -37.84 -6.33 10.11
CA ARG A 193 -39.07 -5.91 9.44
C ARG A 193 -39.96 -7.10 9.04
N ALA A 194 -39.37 -8.18 8.53
CA ALA A 194 -40.10 -9.42 8.21
C ALA A 194 -40.72 -10.06 9.46
N ASN A 195 -40.01 -9.99 10.59
CA ASN A 195 -40.47 -10.48 11.89
C ASN A 195 -41.43 -9.51 12.62
N LYS A 196 -41.83 -8.40 11.97
CA LYS A 196 -42.65 -7.32 12.55
C LYS A 196 -42.04 -6.63 13.78
N ASP A 197 -40.73 -6.73 13.95
CA ASP A 197 -39.97 -5.96 14.94
C ASP A 197 -39.61 -4.58 14.35
N PHE A 198 -40.60 -3.70 14.34
CA PHE A 198 -40.45 -2.35 13.81
C PHE A 198 -39.51 -1.49 14.66
N ALA A 199 -39.43 -1.75 15.97
CA ALA A 199 -38.56 -1.00 16.88
C ALA A 199 -37.09 -1.21 16.55
N THR A 200 -36.66 -2.47 16.34
CA THR A 200 -35.28 -2.77 15.95
C THR A 200 -34.98 -2.29 14.52
N SER A 201 -35.92 -2.42 13.60
CA SER A 201 -35.77 -1.91 12.23
C SER A 201 -35.56 -0.40 12.19
N ASP A 202 -36.37 0.37 12.93
CA ASP A 202 -36.25 1.83 12.98
C ASP A 202 -34.95 2.25 13.68
N LYS A 203 -34.56 1.56 14.76
CA LYS A 203 -33.28 1.80 15.43
C LYS A 203 -32.09 1.64 14.48
N ILE A 204 -32.03 0.55 13.71
CA ILE A 204 -30.93 0.33 12.74
C ILE A 204 -30.91 1.43 11.68
N ARG A 205 -32.08 1.84 11.16
CA ARG A 205 -32.18 2.94 10.18
C ARG A 205 -31.65 4.25 10.75
N ASP A 206 -32.07 4.60 11.97
CA ASP A 206 -31.74 5.88 12.58
C ASP A 206 -30.27 5.92 12.99
N ASP A 207 -29.71 4.82 13.52
CA ASP A 207 -28.29 4.68 13.82
C ASP A 207 -27.42 4.79 12.55
N LEU A 208 -27.83 4.16 11.44
CA LEU A 208 -27.15 4.30 10.15
C LEU A 208 -27.23 5.75 9.62
N ALA A 209 -28.39 6.40 9.73
CA ALA A 209 -28.56 7.79 9.32
C ALA A 209 -27.69 8.75 10.15
N ASN A 210 -27.54 8.50 11.47
CA ASN A 210 -26.65 9.26 12.35
C ASN A 210 -25.17 9.11 11.97
N LEU A 211 -24.79 7.96 11.41
CA LEU A 211 -23.46 7.70 10.88
C LEU A 211 -23.28 8.20 9.43
N GLY A 212 -24.26 8.90 8.86
CA GLY A 212 -24.19 9.46 7.51
C GLY A 212 -24.54 8.47 6.39
N VAL A 213 -25.10 7.30 6.71
CA VAL A 213 -25.54 6.29 5.74
C VAL A 213 -27.05 6.39 5.53
N LEU A 214 -27.47 6.82 4.35
CA LEU A 214 -28.88 6.95 3.98
C LEU A 214 -29.37 5.70 3.23
N LEU A 215 -30.34 5.01 3.81
CA LEU A 215 -31.00 3.86 3.17
C LEU A 215 -32.12 4.29 2.22
N LYS A 216 -32.21 3.64 1.08
CA LYS A 216 -33.28 3.77 0.08
C LYS A 216 -33.92 2.41 -0.18
N ASP A 217 -35.18 2.28 0.20
CA ASP A 217 -35.97 1.09 -0.10
C ASP A 217 -36.47 1.16 -1.55
N GLY A 218 -36.10 0.20 -2.39
CA GLY A 218 -36.55 0.04 -3.77
C GLY A 218 -37.36 -1.24 -3.98
N LYS A 219 -37.89 -1.43 -5.20
CA LYS A 219 -38.60 -2.65 -5.59
C LYS A 219 -37.69 -3.89 -5.62
N ASP A 220 -36.39 -3.68 -5.86
CA ASP A 220 -35.38 -4.74 -6.01
C ASP A 220 -34.53 -4.96 -4.75
N GLY A 221 -34.86 -4.29 -3.63
CA GLY A 221 -34.12 -4.36 -2.37
C GLY A 221 -33.82 -2.99 -1.77
N THR A 222 -33.09 -3.00 -0.65
CA THR A 222 -32.63 -1.79 0.04
C THR A 222 -31.22 -1.44 -0.45
N SER A 223 -31.04 -0.25 -1.04
CA SER A 223 -29.71 0.29 -1.36
C SER A 223 -29.34 1.40 -0.37
N PHE A 224 -28.06 1.79 -0.34
CA PHE A 224 -27.61 2.89 0.52
C PHE A 224 -26.81 3.93 -0.27
N SER A 225 -26.74 5.14 0.28
CA SER A 225 -25.88 6.22 -0.18
C SER A 225 -25.25 6.93 1.01
N LEU A 226 -23.97 7.28 0.90
CA LEU A 226 -23.28 8.09 1.91
C LEU A 226 -23.65 9.56 1.73
N LYS A 227 -23.75 10.29 2.85
CA LYS A 227 -24.03 11.72 2.88
C LYS A 227 -22.76 12.55 2.73
#